data_AF-A0A2X3KKY3-F1
#
_entry.id   AF-A0A2X3KKY3-F1
#
_cell.length_a   1.000
_cell.length_b   1.000
_cell.length_c   1.000
_cell.angle_alpha   90.00
_cell.angle_beta   90.00
_cell.angle_gamma   90.00
#
_symmetry.space_group_name_H-M   'P 1'
#
loop_
_entity.id
_entity.type
_entity.pdbx_description
1 polymer ?
#
loop_
_entity_poly.entity_id
_entity_poly.type
_entity_poly.pdbx_seq_one_letter_code
_entity_poly.pdbx_strand_id
1 'polypeptide(L)' 'MGNYIRPLSDAVFTIASDDLWIESLAIQQLHTTANLPNMQRVVGMPDLHPGRGYPIGAAFFSVGRFYPALVRQ' A
#
# COMPACT_ATOMS: atom_id res chain seq x y z
N MET A 1 11.30 -21.52 0.02
CA MET A 1 11.27 -20.04 -0.09
C MET A 1 9.82 -19.64 -0.28
N GLY A 2 9.22 -18.94 0.69
CA GLY A 2 7.80 -18.57 0.63
C GLY A 2 7.55 -17.45 -0.38
N ASN A 3 6.36 -17.41 -0.98
CA ASN A 3 5.92 -16.26 -1.75
C ASN A 3 5.45 -15.17 -0.77
N TYR A 4 6.22 -14.10 -0.65
CA TYR A 4 5.89 -12.98 0.23
C TYR A 4 4.96 -11.96 -0.43
N ILE A 5 4.69 -12.06 -1.74
CA ILE A 5 3.77 -11.15 -2.44
C ILE A 5 2.34 -11.67 -2.26
N ARG A 6 1.50 -10.89 -1.59
CA ARG A 6 0.10 -11.18 -1.32
C ARG A 6 -0.79 -10.20 -2.09
N PRO A 7 -1.52 -10.65 -3.12
CA PRO A 7 -2.51 -9.81 -3.79
C PRO A 7 -3.73 -9.62 -2.89
N LEU A 8 -4.19 -8.37 -2.75
CA LEU A 8 -5.43 -7.99 -2.05
C LEU A 8 -6.52 -7.53 -3.03
N SER A 9 -6.11 -7.02 -4.19
CA SER A 9 -6.96 -6.75 -5.36
C SER A 9 -6.09 -6.67 -6.62
N ASP A 10 -6.69 -6.36 -7.78
CA ASP A 10 -5.94 -6.17 -9.04
C ASP A 10 -4.87 -5.06 -8.97
N ALA A 11 -5.06 -4.09 -8.08
CA ALA A 11 -4.17 -2.93 -7.92
C ALA A 11 -3.44 -2.87 -6.58
N VAL A 12 -3.84 -3.69 -5.60
CA VAL A 12 -3.30 -3.64 -4.22
C VAL A 12 -2.60 -4.93 -3.86
N PHE A 13 -1.36 -4.81 -3.38
CA PHE A 13 -0.52 -5.92 -2.96
C PHE A 13 0.11 -5.63 -1.60
N THR A 14 0.54 -6.65 -0.87
CA THR A 14 1.44 -6.52 0.27
C THR A 14 2.62 -7.47 0.15
N ILE A 15 3.75 -7.08 0.73
CA ILE A 15 4.91 -7.95 0.93
C ILE A 15 4.91 -8.38 2.39
N ALA A 16 4.44 -9.60 2.66
CA ALA A 16 4.23 -10.13 4.00
C ALA A 16 4.40 -11.66 4.07
N SER A 17 5.00 -12.13 5.16
CA SER A 17 4.90 -13.54 5.59
C SER A 17 3.53 -13.81 6.22
N ASP A 18 3.13 -15.08 6.30
CA ASP A 18 1.88 -15.46 7.00
C ASP A 18 1.92 -15.09 8.49
N ASP A 19 3.11 -15.02 9.09
CA ASP A 19 3.31 -14.64 10.50
C ASP A 19 3.40 -13.11 10.73
N LEU A 20 3.43 -12.31 9.65
CA LEU A 20 3.51 -10.85 9.78
C LEU A 20 2.11 -10.29 9.99
N TRP A 21 1.85 -9.81 11.20
CA TRP A 21 0.62 -9.09 11.48
C TRP A 21 0.68 -7.68 10.90
N ILE A 22 -0.35 -7.32 10.12
CA ILE A 22 -0.51 -6.00 9.52
C ILE A 22 -1.85 -5.42 9.99
N GLU A 23 -1.83 -4.16 10.42
CA GLU A 23 -3.03 -3.46 10.88
C GLU A 23 -4.07 -3.30 9.76
N SER A 24 -5.33 -3.68 10.04
CA SER A 24 -6.44 -3.58 9.08
C SER A 24 -6.65 -2.15 8.57
N LEU A 25 -6.37 -1.14 9.39
CA LEU A 25 -6.45 0.27 8.98
C LEU A 25 -5.40 0.61 7.91
N ALA A 26 -4.19 0.06 8.00
CA ALA A 26 -3.16 0.27 6.99
C ALA A 26 -3.56 -0.38 5.65
N ILE A 27 -4.16 -1.58 5.70
CA ILE A 27 -4.75 -2.24 4.52
C ILE A 27 -5.86 -1.38 3.90
N GLN A 28 -6.78 -0.84 4.71
CA GLN A 28 -7.83 0.06 4.24
C GLN A 28 -7.25 1.32 3.59
N GLN A 29 -6.16 1.86 4.13
CA GLN A 29 -5.45 3.01 3.55
C GLN A 29 -4.79 2.65 2.20
N LEU A 30 -4.25 1.43 2.02
CA LEU A 30 -3.79 0.96 0.70
C LEU A 30 -4.92 0.97 -0.33
N HIS A 31 -6.08 0.40 0.03
CA HIS A 31 -7.25 0.40 -0.85
C HIS A 31 -7.75 1.80 -1.19
N THR A 32 -7.79 2.69 -0.19
CA THR A 32 -8.14 4.11 -0.41
C THR A 32 -7.16 4.77 -1.38
N THR A 33 -5.86 4.51 -1.20
CA THR A 33 -4.80 5.08 -2.05
C THR A 33 -4.87 4.55 -3.48
N ALA A 34 -5.25 3.29 -3.66
CA ALA A 34 -5.41 2.68 -4.98
C ALA A 34 -6.56 3.30 -5.80
N ASN A 35 -7.53 3.93 -5.14
CA ASN A 35 -8.63 4.65 -5.80
C ASN A 35 -8.27 6.09 -6.21
N LEU A 36 -7.04 6.55 -5.92
CA LEU A 36 -6.59 7.86 -6.38
C LEU A 36 -6.50 7.89 -7.92
N PRO A 37 -6.90 9.00 -8.56
CA PRO A 37 -6.85 9.10 -10.03
C PRO A 37 -5.48 8.76 -10.64
N ASN A 38 -5.48 7.93 -11.68
CA ASN A 38 -4.24 7.49 -12.35
C ASN A 38 -3.26 6.69 -11.48
N MET A 39 -3.68 6.22 -10.30
CA MET A 39 -2.94 5.21 -9.54
C MET A 39 -3.07 3.86 -10.24
N GLN A 40 -1.94 3.22 -10.54
CA GLN A 40 -1.89 1.93 -11.22
C GLN A 40 -1.67 0.79 -10.24
N ARG A 41 -0.76 0.96 -9.27
CA ARG A 41 -0.41 -0.06 -8.28
C ARG A 41 -0.10 0.57 -6.93
N VAL A 42 -0.48 -0.11 -5.86
CA VAL A 42 -0.16 0.22 -4.48
C VAL A 42 0.36 -1.04 -3.80
N VAL A 43 1.53 -0.96 -3.19
CA VAL A 43 2.18 -2.11 -2.53
C VAL A 43 2.53 -1.75 -1.10
N GLY A 44 1.97 -2.46 -0.14
CA GLY A 44 2.37 -2.38 1.27
C GLY A 44 3.66 -3.16 1.53
N MET A 45 4.61 -2.52 2.21
CA MET A 45 5.89 -3.12 2.59
C MET A 45 5.78 -3.86 3.95
N PRO A 46 6.79 -4.64 4.37
CA PRO A 46 6.72 -5.34 5.66
C PRO A 46 6.59 -4.43 6.90
N ASP A 47 6.99 -3.17 6.79
CA ASP A 47 6.87 -2.12 7.82
C ASP A 47 5.57 -1.31 7.71
N LEU A 48 4.60 -1.79 6.91
CA LEU A 48 3.31 -1.12 6.69
C LEU A 48 2.56 -0.86 8.00
N HIS A 49 2.20 0.40 8.22
CA HIS A 49 1.37 0.83 9.35
C HIS A 49 0.51 2.04 8.99
N PRO A 50 -0.53 2.36 9.80
CA PRO A 50 -1.41 3.48 9.49
C PRO A 50 -0.69 4.83 9.58
N GLY A 51 -0.90 5.67 8.58
CA GLY A 51 -0.50 7.08 8.61
C GLY A 51 -1.68 8.02 8.81
N ARG A 52 -1.43 9.33 8.63
CA ARG A 52 -2.44 10.39 8.71
C ARG A 52 -3.24 10.51 7.41
N GLY A 53 -4.01 9.47 7.11
CA GLY A 53 -4.92 9.40 5.95
C GLY A 53 -4.44 8.49 4.83
N TYR A 54 -3.13 8.27 4.70
CA TYR A 54 -2.52 7.34 3.76
C TYR A 54 -1.62 6.34 4.53
N PRO A 55 -1.22 5.21 3.93
CA PRO A 55 -0.38 4.24 4.62
C PRO A 55 1.09 4.69 4.63
N ILE A 56 1.81 4.39 5.71
CA ILE A 56 3.27 4.52 5.79
C ILE A 56 3.88 3.15 5.54
N GLY A 57 5.06 3.10 4.93
CA GLY A 57 5.68 1.82 4.53
C GLY A 57 4.98 1.23 3.30
N ALA A 58 4.77 2.05 2.27
CA ALA A 58 4.13 1.64 1.02
C ALA A 58 4.79 2.28 -0.21
N ALA A 59 4.74 1.56 -1.33
CA ALA A 59 5.17 2.04 -2.64
C ALA A 59 3.96 2.27 -3.55
N PHE A 60 4.02 3.34 -4.35
CA PHE A 60 2.92 3.79 -5.19
C PHE A 60 3.40 3.99 -6.63
N PHE A 61 2.64 3.48 -7.59
CA PHE A 61 2.90 3.71 -9.01
C PHE A 61 1.70 4.43 -9.62
N SER A 62 1.88 5.72 -9.92
CA SER A 62 0.90 6.55 -10.62
C SER A 62 1.48 7.05 -11.94
N VAL A 63 0.60 7.30 -12.92
CA VAL A 63 1.00 7.76 -14.26
C VAL A 63 0.44 9.14 -14.50
N GLY A 64 1.28 10.08 -14.94
CA GLY A 64 0.86 11.45 -15.29
C GLY A 64 0.40 12.31 -14.11
N ARG A 65 0.51 11.80 -12.86
CA ARG A 65 0.12 12.53 -11.65
C ARG A 65 1.05 12.20 -10.49
N PHE A 66 1.56 13.25 -9.85
CA PHE A 66 2.34 13.16 -8.62
C PHE A 66 1.47 13.50 -7.42
N TYR A 67 1.65 12.78 -6.30
CA TYR A 67 0.89 12.95 -5.06
C TYR A 67 1.82 13.35 -3.91
N PRO A 68 2.04 14.66 -3.66
CA PRO A 68 2.94 15.11 -2.60
C PRO A 68 2.61 14.55 -1.21
N ALA A 69 1.33 14.37 -0.90
CA ALA A 69 0.85 13.83 0.37
C ALA A 69 1.32 12.38 0.64
N LEU A 70 1.76 11.64 -0.38
CA LEU A 70 2.27 10.28 -0.24
C LEU A 70 3.78 10.22 0.06
N VAL A 71 4.51 11.35 -0.02
CA VAL A 71 5.98 11.39 0.14
C VAL A 71 6.41 11.88 1.52
N ARG A 72 5.60 12.70 2.20
CA ARG A 72 5.79 13.05 3.61
C ARG A 72 4.50 12.81 4.36
N GLN A 73 4.51 11.82 5.24
CA GLN A 73 3.44 11.49 6.17
C GLN A 73 3.98 11.53 7.60
#